data_AF-A0A6P5N726-F1
#
_entry.id   AF-A0A6P5N726-F1
#
_cell.length_a   1.000
_cell.length_b   1.000
_cell.length_c   1.000
_cell.angle_alpha   90.00
_cell.angle_beta   90.00
_cell.angle_gamma   90.00
#
_symmetry.space_group_name_H-M   'P 1'
#
loop_
_entity.id
_entity.type
_entity.pdbx_description
1 polymer ?
#
loop_
_entity_poly.entity_id
_entity_poly.type
_entity_poly.pdbx_seq_one_letter_code
_entity_poly.pdbx_strand_id
1 'polypeptide(L)'
;MNNNYTYETEDEEDEDEESVEDEEDDESLEDEEEESLEDEEDDESLEDDEDDESLEDEEEEPLEEEEDDESLEDEEDDESLEDEKEESLEDEEDDESLEDEEEESLEECTTSRKRSRFTTLTKSNIKKLQKTKINEVSSNLSITKSEACLLLIHHGWSATKVDEAWFDDKERVRKLVGLLKHNTGEIVTTQTCEICFDNTVCLEKKLKSAKCGHAYCVDCWKLYINEKIKEGPHECLKPMRCPHPSCEASLEINMIRRFASQQNRKMYDRFLLRSYVETRKNIKWCPRPDCDLAVRYKSDGNYVNKYVEVSCRNGHRFCWGCGEDAHRPVSCEMMAKKNQESGDSKSLRWISTFTKKCPSCKQPIERNGGCMHVTCTVCSYQFCWLCLSDWFLCSARCNRF
;
A
#
# COMPACT_ATOMS: atom_id res chain seq x y z
N MET A 1 -45.77 7.63 -52.06
CA MET A 1 -44.33 7.43 -51.84
C MET A 1 -44.04 6.00 -52.23
N ASN A 2 -43.16 5.77 -53.21
CA ASN A 2 -42.91 4.44 -53.75
C ASN A 2 -41.71 3.79 -53.05
N ASN A 3 -41.78 2.47 -52.93
CA ASN A 3 -40.71 1.45 -52.81
C ASN A 3 -41.32 0.23 -52.10
N ASN A 4 -41.12 -1.03 -52.50
CA ASN A 4 -40.38 -1.63 -53.63
C ASN A 4 -41.27 -2.67 -54.33
N TYR A 5 -40.77 -3.38 -55.35
CA TYR A 5 -40.57 -4.86 -55.31
C TYR A 5 -40.03 -5.41 -56.66
N THR A 6 -38.81 -5.97 -56.65
CA THR A 6 -38.32 -7.16 -57.42
C THR A 6 -38.31 -7.12 -58.98
N TYR A 7 -37.52 -7.93 -59.73
CA TYR A 7 -36.53 -9.00 -59.43
C TYR A 7 -35.54 -9.22 -60.61
N GLU A 8 -34.57 -10.15 -60.43
CA GLU A 8 -33.81 -10.94 -61.47
C GLU A 8 -32.93 -10.13 -62.47
N THR A 9 -31.60 -10.37 -62.61
CA THR A 9 -30.82 -11.47 -63.26
C THR A 9 -31.02 -11.57 -64.79
N GLU A 10 -30.09 -12.06 -65.61
CA GLU A 10 -28.74 -12.66 -65.46
C GLU A 10 -27.73 -11.96 -66.42
N ASP A 11 -26.43 -12.33 -66.38
CA ASP A 11 -25.60 -12.76 -67.54
C ASP A 11 -24.10 -12.85 -67.13
N GLU A 12 -23.38 -13.86 -67.66
CA GLU A 12 -21.98 -14.23 -67.32
C GLU A 12 -21.02 -13.99 -68.53
N GLU A 13 -19.88 -14.71 -68.55
CA GLU A 13 -18.85 -14.77 -69.62
C GLU A 13 -17.87 -13.57 -69.74
N ASP A 14 -16.57 -13.74 -70.05
CA ASP A 14 -15.49 -14.58 -69.47
C ASP A 14 -14.14 -14.19 -70.16
N GLU A 15 -13.02 -14.84 -69.80
CA GLU A 15 -11.68 -14.83 -70.49
C GLU A 15 -10.88 -13.50 -70.51
N ASP A 16 -9.53 -13.44 -70.45
CA ASP A 16 -8.47 -14.33 -69.92
C ASP A 16 -7.11 -13.59 -69.84
N GLU A 17 -6.14 -14.14 -69.08
CA GLU A 17 -4.65 -14.15 -69.24
C GLU A 17 -3.84 -12.84 -69.60
N GLU A 18 -2.53 -12.65 -69.37
CA GLU A 18 -1.42 -13.43 -68.76
C GLU A 18 -0.26 -12.49 -68.31
N SER A 19 0.52 -12.85 -67.27
CA SER A 19 1.95 -12.46 -67.04
C SER A 19 2.28 -10.93 -66.85
N VAL A 20 3.50 -10.47 -66.49
CA VAL A 20 4.85 -11.06 -66.26
C VAL A 20 5.44 -10.57 -64.91
N GLU A 21 6.49 -11.22 -64.44
CA GLU A 21 7.41 -10.86 -63.35
C GLU A 21 8.05 -9.46 -63.44
N ASP A 22 8.55 -8.95 -62.30
CA ASP A 22 9.86 -8.28 -62.19
C ASP A 22 10.32 -8.35 -60.71
N GLU A 23 11.51 -8.92 -60.46
CA GLU A 23 12.21 -8.91 -59.16
C GLU A 23 13.45 -8.00 -59.28
N GLU A 24 13.70 -7.13 -58.30
CA GLU A 24 15.03 -6.52 -58.09
C GLU A 24 15.40 -6.56 -56.60
N ASP A 25 16.61 -7.06 -56.32
CA ASP A 25 17.23 -7.12 -54.99
C ASP A 25 17.74 -5.73 -54.52
N ASP A 26 17.88 -5.54 -53.21
CA ASP A 26 18.96 -4.70 -52.65
C ASP A 26 19.42 -5.25 -51.29
N GLU A 27 20.71 -5.09 -50.99
CA GLU A 27 21.39 -5.67 -49.82
C GLU A 27 21.38 -4.70 -48.63
N SER A 28 21.23 -5.20 -47.39
CA SER A 28 21.90 -4.58 -46.23
C SER A 28 22.00 -5.49 -44.99
N LEU A 29 23.23 -5.99 -44.77
CA LEU A 29 23.96 -6.05 -43.50
C LEU A 29 23.17 -6.36 -42.20
N GLU A 30 23.40 -7.57 -41.68
CA GLU A 30 23.19 -7.91 -40.27
C GLU A 30 24.41 -7.45 -39.44
N ASP A 31 24.34 -6.28 -38.80
CA ASP A 31 25.35 -5.85 -37.83
C ASP A 31 25.00 -6.37 -36.41
N GLU A 32 25.78 -7.34 -35.91
CA GLU A 32 25.70 -7.84 -34.53
C GLU A 32 26.51 -6.93 -33.58
N GLU A 33 25.84 -6.08 -32.79
CA GLU A 33 26.47 -5.39 -31.66
C GLU A 33 26.06 -6.03 -30.31
N GLU A 34 26.94 -6.88 -29.78
CA GLU A 34 26.93 -7.25 -28.35
C GLU A 34 27.44 -6.05 -27.51
N GLU A 35 26.55 -5.36 -26.79
CA GLU A 35 26.98 -4.37 -25.78
C GLU A 35 27.02 -5.03 -24.38
N SER A 36 28.24 -5.22 -23.87
CA SER A 36 28.52 -5.84 -22.58
C SER A 36 28.20 -4.89 -21.42
N LEU A 37 27.44 -5.39 -20.44
CA LEU A 37 27.26 -4.70 -19.16
C LEU A 37 28.52 -4.89 -18.29
N GLU A 38 29.34 -3.86 -18.18
CA GLU A 38 30.35 -3.74 -17.13
C GLU A 38 29.72 -3.03 -15.92
N ASP A 39 29.85 -3.62 -14.73
CA ASP A 39 29.39 -3.03 -13.46
C ASP A 39 30.50 -2.11 -12.91
N GLU A 40 30.28 -0.79 -12.87
CA GLU A 40 31.14 0.14 -12.12
C GLU A 40 30.64 0.27 -10.67
N GLU A 41 31.55 0.08 -9.72
CA GLU A 41 31.32 0.29 -8.28
C GLU A 41 31.71 1.74 -7.92
N ASP A 42 30.72 2.58 -7.56
CA ASP A 42 30.99 3.95 -7.05
C ASP A 42 31.66 3.89 -5.66
N ASP A 43 32.88 4.45 -5.58
CA ASP A 43 33.70 4.52 -4.37
C ASP A 43 33.29 5.72 -3.47
N GLU A 44 33.28 5.53 -2.13
CA GLU A 44 33.00 6.61 -1.17
C GLU A 44 34.31 7.19 -0.61
N SER A 45 34.84 8.23 -1.27
CA SER A 45 35.95 9.03 -0.74
C SER A 45 35.49 10.39 -0.21
N LEU A 46 35.78 10.61 1.07
CA LEU A 46 35.64 11.85 1.83
C LEU A 46 36.19 13.10 1.11
N GLU A 47 35.64 14.26 1.42
CA GLU A 47 36.45 15.43 1.81
C GLU A 47 35.62 16.34 2.73
N ASP A 48 36.25 16.83 3.81
CA ASP A 48 35.66 17.71 4.81
C ASP A 48 35.94 19.18 4.46
N ASP A 49 35.05 20.10 4.85
CA ASP A 49 35.34 21.53 5.04
C ASP A 49 34.53 22.03 6.25
N GLU A 50 35.23 22.42 7.31
CA GLU A 50 34.67 23.16 8.47
C GLU A 50 34.74 24.69 8.18
N ASP A 51 34.44 25.51 9.20
CA ASP A 51 34.80 26.94 9.30
C ASP A 51 34.12 27.96 8.34
N ASP A 52 33.72 29.16 8.78
CA ASP A 52 33.49 29.69 10.13
C ASP A 52 32.62 30.99 10.06
N GLU A 53 32.20 31.47 11.23
CA GLU A 53 31.87 32.87 11.58
C GLU A 53 30.64 33.58 10.93
N SER A 54 29.90 34.45 11.65
CA SER A 54 29.78 34.71 13.11
C SER A 54 28.68 35.76 13.40
N LEU A 55 28.45 36.05 14.70
CA LEU A 55 27.81 37.26 15.28
C LEU A 55 26.28 37.42 15.03
N GLU A 56 25.46 37.96 15.95
CA GLU A 56 25.69 38.65 17.25
C GLU A 56 24.47 38.37 18.18
N ASP A 57 24.73 38.04 19.45
CA ASP A 57 24.23 38.62 20.75
C ASP A 57 22.82 39.26 20.85
N GLU A 58 22.11 39.39 21.99
CA GLU A 58 22.45 39.65 23.42
C GLU A 58 21.62 38.71 24.35
N GLU A 59 22.16 38.04 25.38
CA GLU A 59 22.40 38.45 26.80
C GLU A 59 21.18 38.83 27.68
N GLU A 60 20.94 38.08 28.77
CA GLU A 60 20.72 38.54 30.19
C GLU A 60 20.23 37.40 31.13
N GLU A 61 21.19 36.65 31.72
CA GLU A 61 21.49 36.39 33.16
C GLU A 61 20.40 36.28 34.30
N PRO A 62 20.73 35.73 35.51
CA PRO A 62 19.78 34.93 36.34
C PRO A 62 19.63 35.36 37.84
N LEU A 63 18.93 34.51 38.63
CA LEU A 63 19.03 34.24 40.11
C LEU A 63 18.56 32.77 40.34
N GLU A 64 19.03 31.89 41.27
CA GLU A 64 19.46 31.97 42.70
C GLU A 64 18.28 32.13 43.71
N GLU A 65 18.19 31.56 44.93
CA GLU A 65 18.79 30.39 45.66
C GLU A 65 17.78 29.18 45.75
N GLU A 66 17.66 28.20 46.68
CA GLU A 66 18.28 27.59 47.92
C GLU A 66 17.75 26.10 48.02
N GLU A 67 18.51 24.98 48.12
CA GLU A 67 19.28 24.26 49.21
C GLU A 67 18.55 23.09 49.96
N ASP A 68 19.27 22.35 50.85
CA ASP A 68 18.98 21.11 51.63
C ASP A 68 18.82 19.75 50.84
N ASP A 69 19.60 18.66 50.95
CA ASP A 69 20.83 18.18 51.67
C ASP A 69 20.64 16.91 52.57
N GLU A 70 21.76 16.22 52.88
CA GLU A 70 22.02 15.09 53.80
C GLU A 70 21.56 13.67 53.40
N SER A 71 22.31 12.56 53.58
CA SER A 71 23.77 12.27 53.64
C SER A 71 24.03 10.74 53.86
N LEU A 72 25.31 10.33 53.97
CA LEU A 72 25.86 9.05 54.49
C LEU A 72 25.81 7.81 53.54
N GLU A 73 26.94 7.25 53.09
CA GLU A 73 28.03 6.52 53.82
C GLU A 73 27.64 5.04 54.13
N ASP A 74 28.47 4.00 53.92
CA ASP A 74 29.79 3.94 53.24
C ASP A 74 30.21 2.47 52.92
N GLU A 75 31.47 2.32 52.49
CA GLU A 75 32.34 1.12 52.48
C GLU A 75 32.38 0.20 51.23
N GLU A 76 33.60 0.08 50.70
CA GLU A 76 34.10 -0.92 49.75
C GLU A 76 34.54 -2.19 50.50
N ASP A 77 34.57 -3.37 49.86
CA ASP A 77 35.64 -4.35 50.13
C ASP A 77 35.86 -5.28 48.92
N ASP A 78 36.99 -5.99 48.94
CA ASP A 78 37.71 -6.55 47.79
C ASP A 78 37.64 -8.10 47.69
N GLU A 79 38.47 -8.65 46.81
CA GLU A 79 38.96 -10.02 46.68
C GLU A 79 38.11 -11.07 45.94
N SER A 80 38.58 -11.29 44.71
CA SER A 80 38.81 -12.56 44.00
C SER A 80 38.34 -13.90 44.58
N LEU A 81 38.03 -14.84 43.67
CA LEU A 81 38.82 -16.07 43.48
C LEU A 81 38.38 -16.85 42.23
N GLU A 82 39.33 -17.52 41.59
CA GLU A 82 39.12 -18.47 40.49
C GLU A 82 38.90 -19.90 41.04
N ASP A 83 38.19 -20.75 40.30
CA ASP A 83 38.52 -22.18 40.21
C ASP A 83 37.78 -22.82 39.01
N GLU A 84 38.53 -23.43 38.09
CA GLU A 84 37.98 -24.28 37.02
C GLU A 84 37.82 -25.72 37.50
N LYS A 85 36.86 -26.47 36.93
CA LYS A 85 37.04 -27.92 36.75
C LYS A 85 36.15 -28.56 35.70
N GLU A 86 36.79 -29.07 34.66
CA GLU A 86 36.31 -30.24 33.93
C GLU A 86 36.54 -31.50 34.78
N GLU A 87 35.64 -32.49 34.70
CA GLU A 87 36.06 -33.90 34.65
C GLU A 87 35.20 -34.63 33.62
N SER A 88 35.85 -35.48 32.82
CA SER A 88 35.27 -36.26 31.73
C SER A 88 35.64 -37.74 31.89
N LEU A 89 34.64 -38.61 31.84
CA LEU A 89 34.72 -40.06 31.62
C LEU A 89 33.36 -40.48 31.00
N GLU A 90 33.21 -41.33 29.97
CA GLU A 90 33.85 -42.64 29.66
C GLU A 90 33.51 -43.72 30.72
N ASP A 91 32.99 -44.90 30.38
CA ASP A 91 32.43 -45.38 29.12
C ASP A 91 31.54 -46.62 29.40
N GLU A 92 31.28 -47.39 28.35
CA GLU A 92 30.86 -48.81 28.32
C GLU A 92 29.35 -49.16 28.26
N GLU A 93 29.10 -50.08 27.33
CA GLU A 93 27.85 -50.80 27.08
C GLU A 93 27.80 -52.04 27.99
N ASP A 94 26.61 -52.55 28.31
CA ASP A 94 26.46 -54.01 28.36
C ASP A 94 25.06 -54.43 27.89
N ASP A 95 25.01 -55.60 27.28
CA ASP A 95 23.80 -56.27 26.78
C ASP A 95 23.37 -57.34 27.80
N GLU A 96 22.09 -57.73 27.80
CA GLU A 96 21.59 -59.06 28.19
C GLU A 96 20.06 -59.04 28.12
N SER A 97 19.51 -60.08 27.49
CA SER A 97 18.09 -60.17 27.16
C SER A 97 17.29 -60.89 28.25
N LEU A 98 16.11 -60.38 28.58
CA LEU A 98 15.06 -61.17 29.24
C LEU A 98 13.72 -61.00 28.51
N GLU A 99 13.15 -62.14 28.10
CA GLU A 99 11.80 -62.27 27.58
C GLU A 99 10.81 -62.42 28.75
N ASP A 100 9.75 -61.63 28.80
CA ASP A 100 8.54 -61.93 29.57
C ASP A 100 7.32 -61.30 28.85
N GLU A 101 6.28 -62.08 28.59
CA GLU A 101 5.03 -61.63 27.95
C GLU A 101 3.97 -61.30 29.02
N GLU A 102 3.67 -60.01 29.25
CA GLU A 102 2.43 -59.61 29.94
C GLU A 102 1.63 -58.55 29.15
N GLU A 103 0.30 -58.68 29.19
CA GLU A 103 -0.65 -58.10 28.24
C GLU A 103 -1.47 -56.94 28.86
N GLU A 104 -1.00 -55.69 28.78
CA GLU A 104 -1.82 -54.51 29.14
C GLU A 104 -1.89 -53.40 28.06
N SER A 105 -3.11 -53.18 27.59
CA SER A 105 -3.66 -51.96 26.97
C SER A 105 -2.75 -51.12 26.05
N LEU A 106 -2.88 -51.35 24.74
CA LEU A 106 -2.51 -50.38 23.70
C LEU A 106 -3.46 -49.17 23.72
N GLU A 107 -3.21 -48.16 24.56
CA GLU A 107 -3.67 -46.80 24.25
C GLU A 107 -2.90 -46.28 23.03
N GLU A 108 -3.41 -46.60 21.84
CA GLU A 108 -2.87 -46.14 20.56
C GLU A 108 -2.98 -44.62 20.49
N CYS A 109 -1.94 -43.92 20.97
CA CYS A 109 -1.82 -42.47 20.91
C CYS A 109 -1.55 -42.04 19.46
N THR A 110 -2.57 -42.19 18.62
CA THR A 110 -2.60 -41.70 17.25
C THR A 110 -2.46 -40.19 17.27
N THR A 111 -1.21 -39.73 17.18
CA THR A 111 -0.84 -38.34 16.96
C THR A 111 -1.19 -37.95 15.52
N SER A 112 -2.49 -38.06 15.21
CA SER A 112 -3.15 -37.70 13.97
C SER A 112 -2.86 -36.23 13.72
N ARG A 113 -1.79 -36.00 12.94
CA ARG A 113 -1.12 -34.72 12.72
C ARG A 113 -1.99 -33.86 11.82
N LYS A 114 -3.13 -33.43 12.38
CA LYS A 114 -4.26 -32.75 11.73
C LYS A 114 -3.74 -31.71 10.76
N ARG A 115 -3.70 -32.06 9.46
CA ARG A 115 -3.14 -31.24 8.39
C ARG A 115 -3.71 -29.83 8.50
N SER A 116 -2.87 -28.86 8.82
CA SER A 116 -3.29 -27.48 9.06
C SER A 116 -4.11 -26.98 7.88
N ARG A 117 -5.35 -26.54 8.14
CA ARG A 117 -6.26 -26.00 7.13
C ARG A 117 -5.81 -24.65 6.55
N PHE A 118 -4.60 -24.21 6.87
CA PHE A 118 -4.02 -22.97 6.40
C PHE A 118 -2.51 -23.10 6.20
N THR A 119 -1.95 -22.22 5.38
CA THR A 119 -0.52 -22.12 5.07
C THR A 119 -0.11 -20.66 4.98
N THR A 120 1.01 -20.28 5.62
CA THR A 120 1.55 -18.92 5.54
C THR A 120 2.23 -18.69 4.19
N LEU A 121 2.13 -17.46 3.66
CA LEU A 121 2.76 -16.95 2.45
C LEU A 121 3.67 -15.77 2.82
N THR A 122 4.88 -15.75 2.28
CA THR A 122 5.79 -14.60 2.37
C THR A 122 5.52 -13.56 1.28
N LYS A 123 6.03 -12.32 1.45
CA LYS A 123 6.14 -11.31 0.38
C LYS A 123 6.62 -11.92 -0.94
N SER A 124 7.66 -12.76 -0.90
CA SER A 124 8.25 -13.40 -2.09
C SER A 124 7.33 -14.44 -2.73
N ASN A 125 6.54 -15.18 -1.96
CA ASN A 125 5.50 -16.06 -2.53
C ASN A 125 4.41 -15.26 -3.23
N ILE A 126 3.99 -14.13 -2.65
CA ILE A 126 2.92 -13.28 -3.19
C ILE A 126 3.41 -12.55 -4.46
N LYS A 127 4.63 -12.00 -4.47
CA LYS A 127 5.27 -11.47 -5.69
C LYS A 127 5.34 -12.51 -6.81
N LYS A 128 5.72 -13.77 -6.52
CA LYS A 128 5.71 -14.85 -7.52
C LYS A 128 4.31 -15.11 -8.08
N LEU A 129 3.29 -15.19 -7.22
CA LEU A 129 1.89 -15.39 -7.63
C LEU A 129 1.33 -14.23 -8.47
N GLN A 130 1.69 -12.98 -8.16
CA GLN A 130 1.38 -11.82 -8.99
C GLN A 130 2.05 -11.93 -10.36
N LYS A 131 3.36 -12.23 -10.42
CA LYS A 131 4.10 -12.41 -11.68
C LYS A 131 3.49 -13.54 -12.53
N THR A 132 3.06 -14.66 -11.93
CA THR A 132 2.35 -15.72 -12.65
C THR A 132 1.06 -15.22 -13.28
N LYS A 133 0.19 -14.50 -12.54
CA LYS A 133 -1.06 -13.97 -13.12
C LYS A 133 -0.85 -12.86 -14.14
N ILE A 134 0.15 -12.00 -13.96
CA ILE A 134 0.52 -10.98 -14.96
C ILE A 134 1.00 -11.65 -16.25
N ASN A 135 1.85 -12.69 -16.16
CA ASN A 135 2.29 -13.45 -17.33
C ASN A 135 1.10 -14.16 -18.02
N GLU A 136 0.22 -14.82 -17.26
CA GLU A 136 -0.98 -15.49 -17.76
C GLU A 136 -1.86 -14.56 -18.61
N VAL A 137 -2.24 -13.40 -18.08
CA VAL A 137 -3.05 -12.40 -18.81
C VAL A 137 -2.26 -11.75 -19.96
N SER A 138 -0.96 -11.47 -19.77
CA SER A 138 -0.09 -10.88 -20.81
C SER A 138 0.05 -11.80 -22.03
N SER A 139 0.19 -13.11 -21.81
CA SER A 139 0.25 -14.13 -22.87
C SER A 139 -1.11 -14.42 -23.49
N ASN A 140 -2.17 -14.59 -22.70
CA ASN A 140 -3.51 -14.91 -23.21
C ASN A 140 -4.07 -13.81 -24.13
N LEU A 141 -3.80 -12.54 -23.82
CA LEU A 141 -4.40 -11.39 -24.49
C LEU A 141 -3.44 -10.68 -25.47
N SER A 142 -2.20 -11.16 -25.60
CA SER A 142 -1.11 -10.56 -26.38
C SER A 142 -0.90 -9.07 -26.08
N ILE A 143 -0.69 -8.75 -24.80
CA ILE A 143 -0.48 -7.39 -24.28
C ILE A 143 0.76 -7.30 -23.39
N THR A 144 1.25 -6.08 -23.15
CA THR A 144 2.40 -5.87 -22.26
C THR A 144 2.09 -6.27 -20.81
N LYS A 145 3.14 -6.62 -20.06
CA LYS A 145 3.04 -6.93 -18.63
C LYS A 145 2.56 -5.73 -17.80
N SER A 146 2.80 -4.49 -18.27
CA SER A 146 2.24 -3.26 -17.70
C SER A 146 0.70 -3.23 -17.85
N GLU A 147 0.19 -3.41 -19.07
CA GLU A 147 -1.25 -3.44 -19.37
C GLU A 147 -1.96 -4.57 -18.61
N ALA A 148 -1.41 -5.79 -18.66
CA ALA A 148 -1.95 -6.95 -17.95
C ALA A 148 -2.04 -6.71 -16.43
N CYS A 149 -1.07 -6.00 -15.84
CA CYS A 149 -1.12 -5.67 -14.41
C CYS A 149 -2.18 -4.62 -14.09
N LEU A 150 -2.37 -3.58 -14.93
CA LEU A 150 -3.45 -2.60 -14.75
C LEU A 150 -4.84 -3.23 -14.84
N LEU A 151 -5.04 -4.13 -15.82
CA LEU A 151 -6.26 -4.93 -15.95
C LEU A 151 -6.49 -5.82 -14.72
N LEU A 152 -5.46 -6.53 -14.26
CA LEU A 152 -5.56 -7.38 -13.06
C LEU A 152 -5.92 -6.58 -11.81
N ILE A 153 -5.33 -5.40 -11.59
CA ILE A 153 -5.68 -4.56 -10.43
C ILE A 153 -7.17 -4.16 -10.50
N HIS A 154 -7.63 -3.68 -11.67
CA HIS A 154 -9.03 -3.27 -11.88
C HIS A 154 -10.03 -4.43 -11.69
N HIS A 155 -9.70 -5.65 -12.17
CA HIS A 155 -10.56 -6.84 -12.08
C HIS A 155 -10.31 -7.68 -10.81
N GLY A 156 -9.65 -7.12 -9.80
CA GLY A 156 -9.48 -7.74 -8.47
C GLY A 156 -8.57 -8.97 -8.46
N TRP A 157 -7.54 -8.98 -9.32
CA TRP A 157 -6.58 -10.06 -9.56
C TRP A 157 -7.20 -11.39 -10.03
N SER A 158 -8.35 -11.34 -10.70
CA SER A 158 -9.01 -12.51 -11.29
C SER A 158 -8.83 -12.52 -12.81
N ALA A 159 -7.87 -13.31 -13.31
CA ALA A 159 -7.58 -13.43 -14.75
C ALA A 159 -8.84 -13.74 -15.58
N THR A 160 -9.66 -14.70 -15.14
CA THR A 160 -10.93 -15.04 -15.82
C THR A 160 -11.83 -13.83 -16.04
N LYS A 161 -11.90 -12.89 -15.09
CA LYS A 161 -12.72 -11.66 -15.22
C LYS A 161 -12.10 -10.62 -16.13
N VAL A 162 -10.80 -10.69 -16.38
CA VAL A 162 -10.14 -9.89 -17.42
C VAL A 162 -10.44 -10.52 -18.77
N ASP A 163 -10.22 -11.82 -18.90
CA ASP A 163 -10.48 -12.60 -20.12
C ASP A 163 -11.95 -12.47 -20.56
N GLU A 164 -12.92 -12.78 -19.67
CA GLU A 164 -14.37 -12.61 -19.87
C GLU A 164 -14.72 -11.22 -20.40
N ALA A 165 -14.23 -10.15 -19.76
CA ALA A 165 -14.56 -8.78 -20.15
C ALA A 165 -13.84 -8.32 -21.43
N TRP A 166 -12.64 -8.82 -21.69
CA TRP A 166 -11.83 -8.46 -22.86
C TRP A 166 -12.32 -9.13 -24.13
N PHE A 167 -12.83 -10.36 -24.04
CA PHE A 167 -13.48 -11.05 -25.17
C PHE A 167 -14.93 -10.61 -25.39
N ASP A 168 -15.59 -10.00 -24.40
CA ASP A 168 -16.89 -9.30 -24.54
C ASP A 168 -16.73 -7.94 -25.25
N ASP A 169 -15.92 -7.01 -24.70
CA ASP A 169 -15.64 -5.72 -25.33
C ASP A 169 -14.23 -5.20 -24.99
N LYS A 170 -13.26 -5.61 -25.82
CA LYS A 170 -11.85 -5.19 -25.77
C LYS A 170 -11.68 -3.66 -25.76
N GLU A 171 -12.48 -2.90 -26.50
CA GLU A 171 -12.28 -1.45 -26.65
C GLU A 171 -12.79 -0.69 -25.42
N ARG A 172 -13.97 -1.07 -24.91
CA ARG A 172 -14.51 -0.60 -23.63
C ARG A 172 -13.58 -0.93 -22.47
N VAL A 173 -13.05 -2.15 -22.39
CA VAL A 173 -12.10 -2.53 -21.33
C VAL A 173 -10.83 -1.71 -21.43
N ARG A 174 -10.23 -1.58 -22.62
CA ARG A 174 -9.05 -0.72 -22.84
C ARG A 174 -9.31 0.74 -22.43
N LYS A 175 -10.44 1.33 -22.83
CA LYS A 175 -10.82 2.69 -22.43
C LYS A 175 -10.99 2.81 -20.91
N LEU A 176 -11.70 1.87 -20.28
CA LEU A 176 -11.99 1.86 -18.84
C LEU A 176 -10.70 1.89 -17.99
N VAL A 177 -9.67 1.14 -18.37
CA VAL A 177 -8.35 1.18 -17.70
C VAL A 177 -7.35 2.18 -18.30
N GLY A 178 -7.77 3.02 -19.27
CA GLY A 178 -6.95 4.09 -19.86
C GLY A 178 -5.83 3.62 -20.79
N LEU A 179 -5.96 2.41 -21.32
CA LEU A 179 -5.04 1.82 -22.29
C LEU A 179 -5.42 2.25 -23.70
N LEU A 180 -5.19 3.53 -24.02
CA LEU A 180 -5.42 4.05 -25.36
C LEU A 180 -4.63 3.23 -26.41
N LYS A 181 -5.09 3.25 -27.66
CA LYS A 181 -4.24 2.86 -28.79
C LYS A 181 -3.14 3.94 -28.90
N HIS A 182 -1.91 3.55 -29.25
CA HIS A 182 -0.84 4.53 -29.46
C HIS A 182 -1.28 5.50 -30.56
N ASN A 183 -1.41 6.79 -30.23
CA ASN A 183 -1.42 7.82 -31.25
C ASN A 183 0.00 7.93 -31.80
N THR A 184 0.18 7.53 -33.06
CA THR A 184 1.37 7.84 -33.87
C THR A 184 1.31 9.24 -34.47
N GLY A 185 0.21 9.97 -34.25
CA GLY A 185 0.16 11.42 -34.46
C GLY A 185 1.28 12.11 -33.68
N GLU A 186 1.83 13.16 -34.28
CA GLU A 186 3.06 13.83 -33.86
C GLU A 186 3.12 14.07 -32.36
N ILE A 187 4.30 13.83 -31.77
CA ILE A 187 4.59 14.35 -30.44
C ILE A 187 4.58 15.87 -30.60
N VAL A 188 3.49 16.51 -30.15
CA VAL A 188 3.40 17.97 -30.11
C VAL A 188 4.41 18.44 -29.06
N THR A 189 5.64 18.71 -29.50
CA THR A 189 6.74 19.17 -28.66
C THR A 189 6.52 20.63 -28.29
N THR A 190 5.53 20.88 -27.43
CA THR A 190 5.54 22.10 -26.62
C THR A 190 6.87 22.12 -25.88
N GLN A 191 7.70 23.15 -26.10
CA GLN A 191 8.98 23.29 -25.39
C GLN A 191 8.78 23.69 -23.90
N THR A 192 7.54 23.63 -23.43
CA THR A 192 7.03 24.20 -22.19
C THR A 192 6.11 23.16 -21.53
N CYS A 193 6.15 23.08 -20.21
CA CYS A 193 5.31 22.16 -19.43
C CYS A 193 4.05 22.88 -18.95
N GLU A 194 2.86 22.37 -19.33
CA GLU A 194 1.56 23.01 -19.04
C GLU A 194 1.17 23.05 -17.54
N ILE A 195 2.02 22.51 -16.65
CA ILE A 195 1.79 22.51 -15.19
C ILE A 195 2.60 23.62 -14.49
N CYS A 196 3.87 23.82 -14.87
CA CYS A 196 4.74 24.85 -14.26
C CYS A 196 4.99 26.08 -15.14
N PHE A 197 4.73 25.99 -16.46
CA PHE A 197 4.99 27.03 -17.45
C PHE A 197 6.46 27.53 -17.52
N ASP A 198 7.39 26.76 -16.94
CA ASP A 198 8.83 27.07 -16.94
C ASP A 198 9.51 26.43 -18.15
N ASN A 199 10.13 27.27 -18.98
CA ASN A 199 10.81 26.84 -20.21
C ASN A 199 12.25 26.36 -19.95
N THR A 200 12.90 26.81 -18.87
CA THR A 200 14.31 26.49 -18.57
C THR A 200 14.45 25.01 -18.19
N VAL A 201 13.67 24.57 -17.21
CA VAL A 201 13.58 23.19 -16.74
C VAL A 201 13.14 22.22 -17.84
N CYS A 202 12.40 22.68 -18.85
CA CYS A 202 11.90 21.83 -19.94
C CYS A 202 12.95 21.50 -21.01
N LEU A 203 13.89 22.42 -21.27
CA LEU A 203 15.00 22.20 -22.21
C LEU A 203 15.99 21.16 -21.66
N GLU A 204 16.33 21.26 -20.37
CA GLU A 204 17.32 20.38 -19.73
C GLU A 204 16.74 19.00 -19.37
N LYS A 205 15.55 18.95 -18.77
CA LYS A 205 15.05 17.72 -18.10
C LYS A 205 14.19 16.80 -18.98
N LYS A 206 14.25 16.96 -20.31
CA LYS A 206 13.62 16.11 -21.35
C LYS A 206 12.18 15.69 -20.99
N LEU A 207 11.16 16.44 -21.44
CA LEU A 207 9.73 16.16 -21.22
C LEU A 207 9.31 14.68 -21.41
N LYS A 208 8.27 14.24 -20.69
CA LYS A 208 7.79 12.85 -20.65
C LYS A 208 6.26 12.78 -20.79
N SER A 209 5.75 11.80 -21.54
CA SER A 209 4.32 11.58 -21.78
C SER A 209 3.88 10.18 -21.34
N ALA A 210 2.63 10.06 -20.87
CA ALA A 210 1.97 8.78 -20.59
C ALA A 210 1.37 8.15 -21.89
N LYS A 211 2.19 8.06 -22.95
CA LYS A 211 1.82 7.53 -24.28
C LYS A 211 0.59 8.21 -24.93
N CYS A 212 0.35 9.49 -24.62
CA CYS A 212 -0.88 10.20 -24.98
C CYS A 212 -0.66 11.58 -25.60
N GLY A 213 0.54 11.90 -26.09
CA GLY A 213 0.93 13.20 -26.60
C GLY A 213 1.31 14.18 -25.50
N HIS A 214 0.38 14.48 -24.58
CA HIS A 214 0.58 15.41 -23.45
C HIS A 214 1.87 15.10 -22.68
N ALA A 215 2.73 16.11 -22.50
CA ALA A 215 4.07 15.94 -21.96
C ALA A 215 4.40 16.95 -20.87
N TYR A 216 5.00 16.48 -19.78
CA TYR A 216 5.33 17.28 -18.60
C TYR A 216 6.78 17.07 -18.19
N CYS A 217 7.35 18.04 -17.47
CA CYS A 217 8.71 17.94 -16.95
C CYS A 217 8.78 16.86 -15.85
N VAL A 218 9.98 16.34 -15.63
CA VAL A 218 10.22 15.25 -14.65
C VAL A 218 9.76 15.65 -13.24
N ASP A 219 9.91 16.92 -12.86
CA ASP A 219 9.59 17.37 -11.50
C ASP A 219 8.09 17.56 -11.27
N CYS A 220 7.32 18.01 -12.27
CA CYS A 220 5.85 17.96 -12.21
C CYS A 220 5.33 16.52 -12.17
N TRP A 221 5.95 15.59 -12.90
CA TRP A 221 5.62 14.16 -12.80
C TRP A 221 5.92 13.59 -11.40
N LYS A 222 7.08 13.92 -10.82
CA LYS A 222 7.41 13.56 -9.43
C LYS A 222 6.30 14.06 -8.50
N LEU A 223 5.97 15.35 -8.51
CA LEU A 223 4.97 15.92 -7.62
C LEU A 223 3.60 15.23 -7.77
N TYR A 224 3.08 15.12 -9.00
CA TYR A 224 1.79 14.49 -9.27
C TYR A 224 1.72 13.04 -8.77
N ILE A 225 2.73 12.22 -9.09
CA ILE A 225 2.77 10.80 -8.71
C ILE A 225 2.94 10.64 -7.20
N ASN A 226 3.75 11.48 -6.55
CA ASN A 226 3.97 11.40 -5.10
C ASN A 226 2.71 11.80 -4.31
N GLU A 227 1.99 12.85 -4.68
CA GLU A 227 0.70 13.18 -4.04
C GLU A 227 -0.36 12.10 -4.31
N LYS A 228 -0.45 11.59 -5.55
CA LYS A 228 -1.37 10.49 -5.88
C LYS A 228 -1.09 9.20 -5.11
N ILE A 229 0.14 8.95 -4.66
CA ILE A 229 0.45 7.82 -3.77
C ILE A 229 0.01 8.10 -2.31
N LYS A 230 0.12 9.35 -1.83
CA LYS A 230 -0.32 9.76 -0.48
C LYS A 230 -1.83 9.68 -0.29
N GLU A 231 -2.63 9.84 -1.36
CA GLU A 231 -4.09 9.59 -1.33
C GLU A 231 -4.46 8.16 -0.90
N GLY A 232 -3.50 7.23 -0.89
CA GLY A 232 -3.64 5.91 -0.30
C GLY A 232 -4.03 4.81 -1.29
N PRO A 233 -4.15 3.55 -0.81
CA PRO A 233 -4.21 2.37 -1.66
C PRO A 233 -5.44 2.33 -2.57
N HIS A 234 -6.56 2.93 -2.17
CA HIS A 234 -7.79 2.92 -2.97
C HIS A 234 -7.76 3.87 -4.16
N GLU A 235 -7.00 4.97 -4.09
CA GLU A 235 -6.88 5.92 -5.20
C GLU A 235 -5.63 5.66 -6.04
N CYS A 236 -4.47 5.39 -5.42
CA CYS A 236 -3.22 5.22 -6.14
C CYS A 236 -3.14 3.93 -6.98
N LEU A 237 -3.93 2.90 -6.64
CA LEU A 237 -4.02 1.64 -7.40
C LEU A 237 -5.14 1.64 -8.44
N LYS A 238 -6.04 2.63 -8.46
CA LYS A 238 -6.84 2.87 -9.68
C LYS A 238 -5.88 3.25 -10.81
N PRO A 239 -6.26 3.06 -12.09
CA PRO A 239 -5.42 3.48 -13.20
C PRO A 239 -5.19 5.00 -13.15
N MET A 240 -4.02 5.39 -12.66
CA MET A 240 -3.61 6.78 -12.40
C MET A 240 -3.48 7.50 -13.74
N ARG A 241 -4.22 8.60 -13.92
CA ARG A 241 -4.42 9.21 -15.25
C ARG A 241 -3.38 10.27 -15.58
N CYS A 242 -3.31 10.62 -16.86
CA CYS A 242 -2.64 11.81 -17.34
C CYS A 242 -3.17 13.07 -16.59
N PRO A 243 -2.32 14.04 -16.21
CA PRO A 243 -2.77 15.30 -15.62
C PRO A 243 -3.70 16.14 -16.50
N HIS A 244 -3.68 15.97 -17.83
CA HIS A 244 -4.52 16.76 -18.75
C HIS A 244 -6.02 16.44 -18.55
N PRO A 245 -6.90 17.44 -18.27
CA PRO A 245 -8.27 17.19 -17.83
C PRO A 245 -9.17 16.37 -18.77
N SER A 246 -8.90 16.36 -20.08
CA SER A 246 -9.64 15.57 -21.07
C SER A 246 -8.98 14.23 -21.42
N CYS A 247 -7.84 13.88 -20.81
CA CYS A 247 -7.05 12.72 -21.20
C CYS A 247 -7.29 11.52 -20.29
N GLU A 248 -7.99 10.50 -20.80
CA GLU A 248 -8.25 9.25 -20.08
C GLU A 248 -7.04 8.28 -20.05
N ALA A 249 -5.87 8.65 -20.57
CA ALA A 249 -4.69 7.77 -20.61
C ALA A 249 -4.16 7.44 -19.20
N SER A 250 -3.75 6.20 -18.97
CA SER A 250 -3.19 5.76 -17.68
C SER A 250 -1.66 5.65 -17.69
N LEU A 251 -1.03 6.01 -16.57
CA LEU A 251 0.40 5.83 -16.34
C LEU A 251 0.75 4.35 -16.19
N GLU A 252 1.85 3.93 -16.80
CA GLU A 252 2.42 2.61 -16.54
C GLU A 252 3.09 2.53 -15.16
N ILE A 253 3.05 1.34 -14.56
CA ILE A 253 3.69 1.05 -13.27
C ILE A 253 5.19 1.40 -13.26
N ASN A 254 5.88 1.24 -14.40
CA ASN A 254 7.29 1.61 -14.53
C ASN A 254 7.50 3.13 -14.46
N MET A 255 6.58 3.91 -15.00
CA MET A 255 6.59 5.38 -14.93
C MET A 255 6.30 5.86 -13.51
N ILE A 256 5.29 5.27 -12.85
CA ILE A 256 4.96 5.51 -11.44
C ILE A 256 6.19 5.21 -10.56
N ARG A 257 6.83 4.05 -10.71
CA ARG A 257 8.04 3.71 -9.95
C ARG A 257 9.19 4.68 -10.24
N ARG A 258 9.45 5.03 -11.50
CA ARG A 258 10.58 5.89 -11.91
C ARG A 258 10.52 7.27 -11.25
N PHE A 259 9.33 7.88 -11.16
CA PHE A 259 9.17 9.25 -10.67
C PHE A 259 8.63 9.36 -9.23
N ALA A 260 8.13 8.28 -8.62
CA ALA A 260 7.91 8.23 -7.17
C ALA A 260 9.24 8.35 -6.39
N SER A 261 9.21 9.06 -5.27
CA SER A 261 10.33 9.13 -4.31
C SER A 261 10.65 7.74 -3.74
N GLN A 262 11.82 7.54 -3.14
CA GLN A 262 12.21 6.23 -2.61
C GLN A 262 11.18 5.70 -1.57
N GLN A 263 10.66 6.59 -0.72
CA GLN A 263 9.62 6.27 0.27
C GLN A 263 8.26 5.94 -0.39
N ASN A 264 7.81 6.75 -1.35
CA ASN A 264 6.51 6.53 -2.01
C ASN A 264 6.55 5.36 -2.99
N ARG A 265 7.70 5.04 -3.60
CA ARG A 265 7.94 3.81 -4.37
C ARG A 265 7.78 2.59 -3.46
N LYS A 266 8.43 2.57 -2.30
CA LYS A 266 8.26 1.54 -1.26
C LYS A 266 6.80 1.43 -0.80
N MET A 267 6.09 2.55 -0.66
CA MET A 267 4.68 2.59 -0.28
C MET A 267 3.74 2.02 -1.36
N TYR A 268 3.91 2.45 -2.61
CA TYR A 268 3.15 1.98 -3.77
C TYR A 268 3.37 0.49 -4.03
N ASP A 269 4.61 0.01 -3.97
CA ASP A 269 4.91 -1.43 -4.10
C ASP A 269 4.31 -2.26 -2.96
N ARG A 270 4.22 -1.69 -1.74
CA ARG A 270 3.49 -2.31 -0.63
C ARG A 270 1.98 -2.38 -0.92
N PHE A 271 1.36 -1.29 -1.38
CA PHE A 271 -0.06 -1.28 -1.75
C PHE A 271 -0.36 -2.27 -2.89
N LEU A 272 0.46 -2.26 -3.95
CA LEU A 272 0.34 -3.17 -5.09
C LEU A 272 0.43 -4.64 -4.63
N LEU A 273 1.38 -4.98 -3.76
CA LEU A 273 1.50 -6.33 -3.17
C LEU A 273 0.27 -6.70 -2.33
N ARG A 274 -0.26 -5.75 -1.54
CA ARG A 274 -1.42 -5.96 -0.65
C ARG A 274 -2.72 -6.25 -1.41
N SER A 275 -2.93 -5.56 -2.53
CA SER A 275 -4.15 -5.70 -3.36
C SER A 275 -4.41 -7.14 -3.83
N TYR A 276 -3.38 -7.95 -4.11
CA TYR A 276 -3.54 -9.36 -4.53
C TYR A 276 -4.16 -10.25 -3.45
N VAL A 277 -3.91 -9.93 -2.18
CA VAL A 277 -4.45 -10.66 -1.03
C VAL A 277 -5.82 -10.11 -0.65
N GLU A 278 -5.97 -8.78 -0.60
CA GLU A 278 -7.17 -8.11 -0.12
C GLU A 278 -8.41 -8.35 -1.01
N THR A 279 -8.22 -8.69 -2.30
CA THR A 279 -9.32 -9.10 -3.19
C THR A 279 -9.71 -10.58 -3.07
N ARG A 280 -8.92 -11.41 -2.37
CA ARG A 280 -9.05 -12.88 -2.37
C ARG A 280 -9.59 -13.42 -1.05
N LYS A 281 -10.86 -13.88 -1.06
CA LYS A 281 -11.55 -14.50 0.10
C LYS A 281 -10.81 -15.68 0.77
N ASN A 282 -9.80 -16.28 0.10
CA ASN A 282 -9.01 -17.40 0.61
C ASN A 282 -7.60 -17.03 1.11
N ILE A 283 -7.23 -15.75 1.12
CA ILE A 283 -5.97 -15.25 1.69
C ILE A 283 -6.27 -14.00 2.54
N LYS A 284 -5.69 -13.89 3.74
CA LYS A 284 -5.76 -12.67 4.55
C LYS A 284 -4.36 -12.29 5.04
N TRP A 285 -4.06 -11.00 5.13
CA TRP A 285 -2.86 -10.52 5.83
C TRP A 285 -2.92 -10.89 7.31
N CYS A 286 -1.78 -11.11 7.95
CA CYS A 286 -1.68 -11.06 9.40
C CYS A 286 -2.02 -9.63 9.85
N PRO A 287 -2.89 -9.43 10.86
CA PRO A 287 -3.32 -8.09 11.28
C PRO A 287 -2.30 -7.41 12.21
N ARG A 288 -1.32 -8.16 12.75
CA ARG A 288 -0.25 -7.61 13.60
C ARG A 288 0.53 -6.54 12.82
N PRO A 289 0.80 -5.36 13.41
CA PRO A 289 1.72 -4.38 12.85
C PRO A 289 3.05 -5.00 12.41
N ASP A 290 3.60 -4.48 11.32
CA ASP A 290 4.90 -4.85 10.73
C ASP A 290 5.04 -6.34 10.32
N CYS A 291 3.93 -7.10 10.32
CA CYS A 291 3.88 -8.49 9.90
C CYS A 291 3.52 -8.62 8.41
N ASP A 292 4.52 -8.59 7.54
CA ASP A 292 4.40 -8.73 6.07
C ASP A 292 4.05 -10.16 5.58
N LEU A 293 3.36 -10.96 6.39
CA LEU A 293 2.98 -12.33 6.07
C LEU A 293 1.47 -12.45 5.90
N ALA A 294 1.05 -13.26 4.93
CA ALA A 294 -0.37 -13.56 4.71
C ALA A 294 -0.65 -15.04 5.01
N VAL A 295 -1.85 -15.35 5.48
CA VAL A 295 -2.32 -16.73 5.68
C VAL A 295 -3.29 -17.08 4.56
N ARG A 296 -3.03 -18.18 3.86
CA ARG A 296 -3.97 -18.79 2.91
C ARG A 296 -4.76 -19.89 3.60
N TYR A 297 -6.08 -19.82 3.55
CA TYR A 297 -6.98 -20.87 4.06
C TYR A 297 -7.35 -21.87 2.96
N LYS A 298 -7.25 -23.16 3.28
CA LYS A 298 -7.64 -24.28 2.43
C LYS A 298 -9.05 -24.72 2.85
N SER A 299 -10.02 -24.39 2.02
CA SER A 299 -11.42 -24.80 2.15
C SER A 299 -11.92 -25.34 0.82
N ASP A 300 -12.92 -26.21 0.87
CA ASP A 300 -13.56 -26.85 -0.29
C ASP A 300 -14.55 -25.85 -0.93
N GLY A 301 -14.04 -24.71 -1.37
CA GLY A 301 -14.79 -23.55 -1.88
C GLY A 301 -15.54 -22.72 -0.83
N ASN A 302 -15.88 -23.31 0.33
CA ASN A 302 -16.73 -22.66 1.32
C ASN A 302 -15.94 -21.76 2.30
N TYR A 303 -15.80 -20.47 1.99
CA TYR A 303 -15.12 -19.47 2.82
C TYR A 303 -16.09 -18.79 3.80
N VAL A 304 -16.64 -19.56 4.74
CA VAL A 304 -17.56 -19.03 5.77
C VAL A 304 -16.85 -18.05 6.68
N ASN A 305 -17.48 -16.91 6.99
CA ASN A 305 -17.06 -15.97 8.05
C ASN A 305 -17.30 -16.53 9.48
N LYS A 306 -17.03 -17.82 9.69
CA LYS A 306 -17.11 -18.48 11.00
C LYS A 306 -15.82 -18.22 11.78
N TYR A 307 -15.88 -18.22 13.11
CA TYR A 307 -14.67 -18.27 13.92
C TYR A 307 -13.86 -19.54 13.57
N VAL A 308 -12.71 -19.33 12.94
CA VAL A 308 -11.63 -20.30 12.80
C VAL A 308 -10.37 -19.56 13.20
N GLU A 309 -9.66 -20.08 14.19
CA GLU A 309 -8.38 -19.51 14.60
C GLU A 309 -7.29 -19.94 13.62
N VAL A 310 -6.45 -19.00 13.21
CA VAL A 310 -5.32 -19.24 12.31
C VAL A 310 -4.03 -18.65 12.89
N SER A 311 -2.92 -19.34 12.66
CA SER A 311 -1.60 -18.92 13.13
C SER A 311 -0.74 -18.44 11.95
N CYS A 312 -0.17 -17.25 12.09
CA CYS A 312 0.93 -16.79 11.25
C CYS A 312 2.23 -17.53 11.63
N ARG A 313 3.20 -17.62 10.70
CA ARG A 313 4.54 -18.16 10.99
C ARG A 313 5.25 -17.38 12.13
N ASN A 314 4.95 -16.10 12.30
CA ASN A 314 5.51 -15.24 13.35
C ASN A 314 4.75 -15.37 14.70
N GLY A 315 4.23 -16.55 15.02
CA GLY A 315 3.51 -16.89 16.26
C GLY A 315 2.13 -16.24 16.47
N HIS A 316 1.84 -15.13 15.78
CA HIS A 316 0.59 -14.38 15.94
C HIS A 316 -0.65 -15.21 15.54
N ARG A 317 -1.67 -15.21 16.39
CA ARG A 317 -2.92 -15.98 16.24
C ARG A 317 -4.09 -15.01 16.08
N PHE A 318 -4.88 -15.19 15.03
CA PHE A 318 -6.02 -14.33 14.72
C PHE A 318 -7.24 -15.11 14.23
N CYS A 319 -8.40 -14.46 14.26
CA CYS A 319 -9.66 -15.00 13.79
C CYS A 319 -9.79 -14.84 12.26
N TRP A 320 -9.90 -15.94 11.54
CA TRP A 320 -10.14 -15.93 10.09
C TRP A 320 -11.45 -15.22 9.70
N GLY A 321 -12.47 -15.25 10.57
CA GLY A 321 -13.76 -14.62 10.33
C GLY A 321 -13.65 -13.10 10.23
N CYS A 322 -13.48 -12.43 11.37
CA CYS A 322 -13.42 -10.96 11.44
C CYS A 322 -12.04 -10.35 11.09
N GLY A 323 -10.93 -11.07 11.30
CA GLY A 323 -9.57 -10.55 11.14
C GLY A 323 -8.94 -10.00 12.43
N GLU A 324 -9.71 -9.92 13.52
CA GLU A 324 -9.24 -9.55 14.87
C GLU A 324 -8.33 -10.63 15.49
N ASP A 325 -7.61 -10.29 16.56
CA ASP A 325 -6.82 -11.22 17.37
C ASP A 325 -7.62 -12.47 17.84
N ALA A 326 -6.92 -13.54 18.23
CA ALA A 326 -7.52 -14.80 18.67
C ALA A 326 -8.36 -14.66 19.96
N HIS A 327 -9.63 -14.29 19.77
CA HIS A 327 -10.50 -13.76 20.82
C HIS A 327 -11.41 -14.79 21.52
N ARG A 328 -11.00 -16.05 21.67
CA ARG A 328 -11.80 -17.04 22.43
C ARG A 328 -11.83 -16.69 23.93
N PRO A 329 -12.95 -16.90 24.65
CA PRO A 329 -14.22 -17.51 24.21
C PRO A 329 -15.21 -16.54 23.55
N VAL A 330 -14.88 -15.26 23.43
CA VAL A 330 -15.76 -14.18 22.91
C VAL A 330 -16.15 -14.44 21.46
N SER A 331 -17.37 -14.07 21.05
CA SER A 331 -17.82 -14.20 19.66
C SER A 331 -17.30 -13.06 18.77
N CYS A 332 -17.27 -13.26 17.44
CA CYS A 332 -16.87 -12.21 16.50
C CYS A 332 -17.79 -10.98 16.57
N GLU A 333 -19.08 -11.20 16.87
CA GLU A 333 -20.08 -10.14 17.04
C GLU A 333 -19.82 -9.32 18.32
N MET A 334 -19.48 -9.98 19.42
CA MET A 334 -19.12 -9.33 20.68
C MET A 334 -17.81 -8.53 20.55
N MET A 335 -16.82 -9.04 19.82
CA MET A 335 -15.60 -8.29 19.49
C MET A 335 -15.90 -7.07 18.61
N ALA A 336 -16.75 -7.21 17.59
CA ALA A 336 -17.14 -6.07 16.75
C ALA A 336 -17.82 -4.95 17.57
N LYS A 337 -18.74 -5.31 18.48
CA LYS A 337 -19.38 -4.36 19.40
C LYS A 337 -18.36 -3.66 20.30
N LYS A 338 -17.49 -4.43 20.97
CA LYS A 338 -16.40 -3.90 21.80
C LYS A 338 -15.49 -2.93 21.03
N ASN A 339 -15.14 -3.25 19.78
CA ASN A 339 -14.26 -2.43 18.96
C ASN A 339 -14.96 -1.15 18.48
N GLN A 340 -16.25 -1.22 18.11
CA GLN A 340 -17.06 -0.03 17.82
C GLN A 340 -17.16 0.89 19.05
N GLU A 341 -17.54 0.34 20.21
CA GLU A 341 -17.58 1.06 21.48
C GLU A 341 -16.21 1.70 21.80
N SER A 342 -15.11 0.97 21.58
CA SER A 342 -13.75 1.46 21.87
C SER A 342 -13.25 2.52 20.89
N GLY A 343 -13.70 2.50 19.63
CA GLY A 343 -13.35 3.49 18.60
C GLY A 343 -14.11 4.79 18.80
N ASP A 344 -15.44 4.72 18.76
CA ASP A 344 -16.30 5.90 18.88
C ASP A 344 -16.17 6.55 20.27
N SER A 345 -16.11 5.76 21.36
CA SER A 345 -16.05 6.35 22.70
C SER A 345 -14.75 7.09 22.99
N LYS A 346 -13.59 6.73 22.41
CA LYS A 346 -12.34 7.46 22.67
C LYS A 346 -12.38 8.86 22.08
N SER A 347 -12.73 8.97 20.80
CA SER A 347 -12.87 10.26 20.11
C SER A 347 -14.01 11.09 20.69
N LEU A 348 -15.19 10.50 20.91
CA LEU A 348 -16.35 11.23 21.45
C LEU A 348 -16.18 11.60 22.93
N ARG A 349 -15.48 10.79 23.74
CA ARG A 349 -15.17 11.15 25.14
C ARG A 349 -14.12 12.25 25.23
N TRP A 350 -13.10 12.27 24.37
CA TRP A 350 -12.19 13.42 24.29
C TRP A 350 -12.96 14.70 23.96
N ILE A 351 -13.71 14.70 22.86
CA ILE A 351 -14.52 15.85 22.42
C ILE A 351 -15.53 16.25 23.51
N SER A 352 -16.19 15.30 24.18
CA SER A 352 -17.16 15.57 25.25
C SER A 352 -16.54 15.97 26.60
N THR A 353 -15.23 15.79 26.80
CA THR A 353 -14.53 16.22 28.02
C THR A 353 -13.95 17.63 27.85
N PHE A 354 -13.45 17.96 26.65
CA PHE A 354 -12.70 19.20 26.40
C PHE A 354 -13.47 20.26 25.59
N THR A 355 -14.59 19.92 24.94
CA THR A 355 -15.44 20.88 24.20
C THR A 355 -16.82 21.07 24.85
N LYS A 356 -17.41 22.26 24.68
CA LYS A 356 -18.83 22.52 24.97
C LYS A 356 -19.55 22.99 23.72
N LYS A 357 -20.82 22.61 23.56
CA LYS A 357 -21.64 23.02 22.41
C LYS A 357 -22.14 24.45 22.58
N CYS A 358 -22.02 25.27 21.54
CA CYS A 358 -22.59 26.61 21.49
C CYS A 358 -24.09 26.57 21.83
N PRO A 359 -24.59 27.41 22.75
CA PRO A 359 -26.02 27.42 23.10
C PRO A 359 -26.92 27.80 21.91
N SER A 360 -26.43 28.62 20.98
CA SER A 360 -27.14 29.00 19.75
C SER A 360 -27.07 27.91 18.67
N CYS A 361 -25.93 27.75 17.98
CA CYS A 361 -25.80 26.89 16.80
C CYS A 361 -25.44 25.42 17.08
N LYS A 362 -25.27 25.03 18.34
CA LYS A 362 -24.89 23.68 18.81
C LYS A 362 -23.53 23.12 18.33
N GLN A 363 -22.76 23.87 17.56
CA GLN A 363 -21.38 23.50 17.19
C GLN A 363 -20.50 23.31 18.45
N PRO A 364 -19.64 22.27 18.50
CA PRO A 364 -18.68 22.11 19.58
C PRO A 364 -17.61 23.21 19.51
N ILE A 365 -17.23 23.75 20.66
CA ILE A 365 -16.19 24.77 20.82
C ILE A 365 -15.22 24.28 21.89
N GLU A 366 -13.93 24.35 21.58
CA GLU A 366 -12.80 24.07 22.48
C GLU A 366 -12.38 25.36 23.22
N ARG A 367 -11.79 25.24 24.42
CA ARG A 367 -11.48 26.40 25.27
C ARG A 367 -10.01 26.81 25.18
N ASN A 368 -9.70 27.67 24.22
CA ASN A 368 -8.35 28.19 24.02
C ASN A 368 -8.01 29.34 25.00
N GLY A 369 -7.89 29.02 26.29
CA GLY A 369 -7.34 29.92 27.31
C GLY A 369 -8.23 30.21 28.53
N GLY A 370 -7.66 30.89 29.52
CA GLY A 370 -8.23 31.09 30.87
C GLY A 370 -9.48 31.98 30.95
N CYS A 371 -9.87 32.68 29.89
CA CYS A 371 -11.07 33.51 29.89
C CYS A 371 -12.36 32.68 30.00
N MET A 372 -13.44 33.31 30.45
CA MET A 372 -14.77 32.70 30.66
C MET A 372 -15.82 33.21 29.67
N HIS A 373 -15.52 34.30 28.97
CA HIS A 373 -16.21 34.78 27.76
C HIS A 373 -15.78 33.92 26.57
N VAL A 374 -16.73 33.41 25.79
CA VAL A 374 -16.47 32.61 24.59
C VAL A 374 -17.36 33.09 23.45
N THR A 375 -16.74 33.41 22.32
CA THR A 375 -17.41 33.79 21.08
C THR A 375 -17.40 32.59 20.12
N CYS A 376 -18.57 32.17 19.63
CA CYS A 376 -18.65 31.10 18.63
C CYS A 376 -18.11 31.59 17.28
N THR A 377 -17.09 30.93 16.74
CA THR A 377 -16.50 31.24 15.42
C THR A 377 -17.47 31.07 14.24
N VAL A 378 -18.53 30.27 14.39
CA VAL A 378 -19.46 29.92 13.29
C VAL A 378 -20.70 30.83 13.23
N CYS A 379 -21.15 31.37 14.36
CA CYS A 379 -22.34 32.24 14.41
C CYS A 379 -22.15 33.55 15.20
N SER A 380 -20.91 33.88 15.58
CA SER A 380 -20.51 35.06 16.36
C SER A 380 -21.21 35.23 17.72
N TYR A 381 -21.97 34.23 18.18
CA TYR A 381 -22.72 34.29 19.42
C TYR A 381 -21.79 34.25 20.65
N GLN A 382 -21.98 35.19 21.57
CA GLN A 382 -21.12 35.39 22.75
C GLN A 382 -21.81 34.87 24.01
N PHE A 383 -21.15 33.97 24.74
CA PHE A 383 -21.73 33.31 25.91
C PHE A 383 -20.69 33.03 26.99
N CYS A 384 -21.16 32.79 28.22
CA CYS A 384 -20.30 32.38 29.33
C CYS A 384 -20.05 30.87 29.29
N TRP A 385 -18.77 30.45 29.34
CA TRP A 385 -18.37 29.04 29.27
C TRP A 385 -18.92 28.16 30.40
N LEU A 386 -19.17 28.71 31.60
CA LEU A 386 -19.76 27.94 32.70
C LEU A 386 -21.25 27.67 32.49
N CYS A 387 -22.07 28.73 32.44
CA CYS A 387 -23.53 28.64 32.46
C CYS A 387 -24.19 28.55 31.08
N LEU A 388 -23.40 28.61 29.99
CA LEU A 388 -23.87 28.58 28.59
C LEU A 388 -24.96 29.61 28.25
N SER A 389 -25.04 30.68 29.04
CA SER A 389 -25.99 31.78 28.86
C SER A 389 -25.33 32.94 28.12
N ASP A 390 -26.16 33.78 27.48
CA ASP A 390 -25.74 35.00 26.78
C ASP A 390 -24.77 35.83 27.62
N TRP A 391 -23.66 36.29 27.03
CA TRP A 391 -22.65 37.04 27.78
C TRP A 391 -23.20 38.33 28.42
N PHE A 392 -24.15 39.00 27.77
CA PHE A 392 -24.71 40.27 28.24
C PHE A 392 -25.87 40.08 29.23
N LEU A 393 -26.46 38.88 29.29
CA LEU A 393 -27.46 38.50 30.30
C LEU A 393 -26.86 37.67 31.45
N CYS A 394 -25.60 37.27 31.34
CA CYS A 394 -24.88 36.50 32.34
C CYS A 394 -24.61 37.36 33.59
N SER A 395 -25.46 37.21 34.62
CA SER A 395 -25.23 37.87 35.91
C SER A 395 -23.83 37.51 36.46
N ALA A 396 -23.14 38.49 37.07
CA ALA A 396 -21.74 38.38 37.54
C ALA A 396 -21.56 37.49 38.80
N ARG A 397 -22.30 36.37 38.89
CA ARG A 397 -22.32 35.43 40.02
C ARG A 397 -22.02 33.98 39.64
N CYS A 398 -21.74 33.68 38.37
CA CYS A 398 -21.48 32.30 37.90
C CYS A 398 -20.26 31.60 38.54
N ASN A 399 -19.44 32.31 39.31
CA ASN A 399 -18.29 31.76 40.04
C ASN A 399 -18.52 31.65 41.56
N ARG A 400 -19.78 31.74 42.04
CA ARG A 400 -20.14 31.41 43.42
C ARG A 400 -20.93 30.11 43.45
N PHE A 401 -20.32 29.09 44.06
CA PHE A 401 -20.99 27.91 44.59
C PHE A 401 -21.62 28.24 45.95
#